data_AF-A0AAW1LRD4-F1
#
_entry.id   AF-A0AAW1LRD4-F1
#
_cell.length_a   1.000
_cell.length_b   1.000
_cell.length_c   1.000
_cell.angle_alpha   90.00
_cell.angle_beta   90.00
_cell.angle_gamma   90.00
#
_symmetry.space_group_name_H-M   'P 1'
#
loop_
_entity.id
_entity.type
_entity.pdbx_description
1 polymer ?
#
loop_
_entity_poly.entity_id
_entity_poly.type
_entity_poly.pdbx_seq_one_letter_code
_entity_poly.pdbx_strand_id
1 'polypeptide(L)'
;MPKRSSLDLRKVVIKLQNEGKVSREIAKRLAIGKSTVNDIINKIKSTVKMPKRSSLDLRKVVIKLQNEGNVSREIAKRLAIGKSTVNDIINKIKSTGTLKDKSCPEIPRKTNNYVDKMIKRKAIADVEKKSIWRNIVSL
;
A
#
# COMPACT_ATOMS: atom_id res chain seq x y z
N MET A 1 -33.33 11.00 23.12
CA MET A 1 -32.30 11.95 22.61
C MET A 1 -32.05 11.69 21.13
N PRO A 2 -32.05 12.72 20.27
CA PRO A 2 -31.82 12.55 18.84
C PRO A 2 -30.38 12.08 18.60
N LYS A 3 -30.22 10.96 17.89
CA LYS A 3 -28.89 10.46 17.49
C LYS A 3 -28.39 11.37 16.37
N ARG A 4 -27.47 12.28 16.69
CA ARG A 4 -26.72 13.02 15.65
C ARG A 4 -26.05 12.01 14.72
N SER A 5 -26.07 12.29 13.41
CA SER A 5 -25.43 11.41 12.44
C SER A 5 -23.94 11.26 12.79
N SER A 6 -23.42 10.04 12.70
CA SER A 6 -22.02 9.70 13.06
C SER A 6 -20.99 10.54 12.27
N LEU A 7 -21.35 10.95 11.06
CA LEU A 7 -20.50 11.76 10.17
C LEU A 7 -20.38 13.22 10.63
N ASP A 8 -21.49 13.81 11.12
CA ASP A 8 -21.48 15.20 11.56
C ASP A 8 -20.67 15.37 12.85
N LEU A 9 -20.75 14.40 13.77
CA LEU A 9 -19.96 14.39 15.00
C LEU A 9 -18.45 14.36 14.72
N ARG A 10 -18.00 13.54 13.77
CA ARG A 10 -16.58 13.45 13.41
C ARG A 10 -16.06 14.77 12.86
N LYS A 11 -16.81 15.42 11.97
CA LYS A 11 -16.42 16.71 11.37
C LYS A 11 -16.31 17.80 12.43
N VAL A 12 -17.24 17.87 13.37
CA VAL A 12 -17.24 18.87 14.45
C VAL A 12 -16.09 18.63 15.43
N VAL A 13 -15.81 17.39 15.80
CA VAL A 13 -14.66 17.05 16.66
C VAL A 13 -13.34 17.44 15.99
N ILE A 14 -13.19 17.23 14.68
CA ILE A 14 -11.98 17.66 13.93
C ILE A 14 -11.81 19.18 13.99
N LYS A 15 -12.86 19.94 13.73
CA LYS A 15 -12.80 21.41 13.78
C LYS A 15 -12.36 21.91 15.15
N LEU A 16 -12.98 21.40 16.22
CA LEU A 16 -12.65 21.79 17.59
C LEU A 16 -11.23 21.36 18.02
N GLN A 17 -10.74 20.24 17.50
CA GLN A 17 -9.36 19.79 17.74
C GLN A 17 -8.34 20.69 17.03
N ASN A 18 -8.62 21.15 15.81
CA ASN A 18 -7.77 22.07 15.07
C ASN A 18 -7.73 23.47 15.71
N GLU A 19 -8.80 23.86 16.39
CA GLU A 19 -8.86 25.07 17.24
C GLU A 19 -8.05 24.93 18.55
N GLY A 20 -7.42 23.78 18.81
CA GLY A 20 -6.56 23.56 19.98
C GLY A 20 -7.30 23.20 21.27
N LYS A 21 -8.61 22.94 21.22
CA LYS A 21 -9.40 22.61 22.42
C LYS A 21 -9.05 21.24 22.97
N VAL A 22 -9.15 21.10 24.29
CA VAL A 22 -8.84 19.85 24.99
C VAL A 22 -10.04 18.89 24.88
N SER A 23 -9.81 17.58 24.76
CA SER A 23 -10.89 16.57 24.61
C SER A 23 -12.00 16.66 25.66
N ARG A 24 -11.67 17.11 26.87
CA ARG A 24 -12.63 17.32 27.96
C ARG A 24 -13.61 18.48 27.68
N GLU A 25 -13.14 19.54 27.03
CA GLU A 25 -13.96 20.70 26.66
C GLU A 25 -14.87 20.37 25.47
N ILE A 26 -14.33 19.62 24.51
CA ILE A 26 -15.08 19.10 23.35
C ILE A 26 -16.24 18.22 23.82
N ALA A 27 -15.97 17.33 24.77
CA ALA A 27 -16.97 16.44 25.37
C ALA A 27 -18.11 17.23 26.05
N LYS A 28 -17.76 18.23 26.88
CA LYS A 28 -18.73 19.11 27.54
C LYS A 28 -19.59 19.87 26.53
N ARG A 29 -18.97 20.48 25.52
CA ARG A 29 -19.66 21.29 24.50
C ARG A 29 -20.61 20.48 23.63
N LEU A 30 -20.27 19.23 23.34
CA LEU A 30 -21.08 18.36 22.49
C LEU A 30 -22.07 17.48 23.27
N ALA A 31 -22.00 17.49 24.61
CA ALA A 31 -22.72 16.59 25.52
C ALA A 31 -22.47 15.11 25.16
N ILE A 32 -21.21 14.76 24.91
CA ILE A 32 -20.76 13.41 24.54
C ILE A 32 -19.73 12.93 25.57
N GLY A 33 -19.65 11.61 25.77
CA GLY A 33 -18.61 11.01 26.62
C GLY A 33 -17.20 11.32 26.11
N LYS A 34 -16.29 11.63 27.03
CA LYS A 34 -14.85 11.88 26.73
C LYS A 34 -14.22 10.69 25.97
N SER A 35 -14.64 9.47 26.30
CA SER A 35 -14.23 8.24 25.61
C SER A 35 -14.55 8.29 24.13
N THR A 36 -15.78 8.63 23.76
CA THR A 36 -16.22 8.74 22.36
C THR A 36 -15.43 9.79 21.58
N VAL A 37 -15.11 10.93 22.22
CA VAL A 37 -14.26 11.97 21.59
C VAL A 37 -12.86 11.42 21.32
N ASN A 38 -12.26 10.74 22.29
CA ASN A 38 -10.94 10.12 22.14
C ASN A 38 -10.94 9.01 21.08
N ASP A 39 -11.99 8.19 21.01
CA ASP A 39 -12.14 7.15 20.00
C ASP A 39 -12.18 7.74 18.60
N ILE A 40 -12.92 8.84 18.42
CA ILE A 40 -12.98 9.59 17.16
C ILE A 40 -11.59 10.11 16.79
N ILE A 41 -10.89 10.77 17.72
CA ILE A 41 -9.54 11.32 17.51
C ILE A 41 -8.55 10.21 17.14
N ASN A 42 -8.55 9.10 17.88
CA ASN A 42 -7.66 7.97 17.63
C ASN A 42 -7.97 7.28 16.29
N LYS A 43 -9.25 7.16 15.94
CA LYS A 43 -9.68 6.64 14.63
C LYS A 43 -9.22 7.54 13.47
N ILE A 44 -9.22 8.85 13.66
CA ILE A 44 -8.69 9.82 12.68
C ILE A 44 -7.17 9.69 12.57
N LYS A 45 -6.45 9.70 13.70
CA LYS A 45 -4.98 9.55 13.72
C LYS A 45 -4.52 8.23 13.09
N SER A 46 -5.29 7.15 13.29
CA SER A 46 -4.98 5.84 12.72
C SER A 46 -5.40 5.67 11.25
N THR A 47 -6.37 6.47 10.76
CA THR A 47 -6.72 6.53 9.33
C THR A 47 -5.77 7.42 8.53
N VAL A 48 -5.21 8.47 9.13
CA VAL A 48 -3.98 9.15 8.65
C VAL A 48 -2.76 8.28 8.98
N LYS A 49 -2.85 6.99 8.64
CA LYS A 49 -1.76 6.04 8.77
C LYS A 49 -0.66 6.55 7.85
N MET A 50 0.50 6.89 8.41
CA MET A 50 1.70 7.12 7.61
C MET A 50 1.84 5.98 6.59
N PRO A 51 2.10 6.29 5.31
CA PRO A 51 2.24 5.26 4.30
C PRO A 51 3.31 4.28 4.77
N LYS A 52 2.89 3.06 5.12
CA LYS A 52 3.75 2.00 5.70
C LYS A 52 4.87 1.55 4.75
N ARG A 53 4.90 2.11 3.54
CA ARG A 53 5.86 1.84 2.48
C ARG A 53 6.07 3.18 1.76
N SER A 54 7.32 3.56 1.53
CA SER A 54 7.65 4.70 0.66
C SER A 54 6.84 4.57 -0.63
N SER A 55 6.10 5.64 -0.98
CA SER A 55 5.38 5.71 -2.24
C SER A 55 6.35 5.45 -3.39
N LEU A 56 5.87 4.91 -4.50
CA LEU A 56 6.70 4.67 -5.69
C LEU A 56 7.48 5.92 -6.09
N ASP A 57 6.88 7.10 -5.93
CA ASP A 57 7.51 8.38 -6.22
C ASP A 57 8.71 8.65 -5.30
N LEU A 58 8.57 8.39 -4.00
CA LEU A 58 9.65 8.55 -3.03
C LEU A 58 10.83 7.62 -3.37
N ARG A 59 10.54 6.37 -3.78
CA ARG A 59 11.61 5.43 -4.20
C ARG A 59 12.33 5.90 -5.46
N LYS A 60 11.61 6.44 -6.45
CA LYS A 60 12.20 7.02 -7.67
C LYS A 60 13.13 8.19 -7.33
N VAL A 61 12.71 9.08 -6.44
CA VAL A 61 13.53 10.22 -6.01
C VAL A 61 14.80 9.75 -5.30
N VAL A 62 14.71 8.74 -4.44
CA VAL A 62 15.89 8.14 -3.79
C VAL A 62 16.89 7.60 -4.82
N ILE A 63 16.42 6.89 -5.86
CA ILE A 63 17.31 6.41 -6.93
C ILE A 63 17.97 7.56 -7.66
N LYS A 64 17.19 8.56 -8.05
CA LYS A 64 17.70 9.70 -8.81
C LYS A 64 18.85 10.37 -8.05
N LEU A 65 18.65 10.64 -6.76
CA LEU A 65 19.68 11.20 -5.89
C LEU A 65 20.90 10.28 -5.71
N GLN A 66 20.69 8.96 -5.68
CA GLN A 66 21.78 7.99 -5.62
C GLN A 66 22.61 7.97 -6.91
N ASN A 67 21.96 8.08 -8.07
CA ASN A 67 22.61 8.15 -9.38
C ASN A 67 23.37 9.47 -9.58
N GLU A 68 22.91 10.55 -8.93
CA GLU A 68 23.63 11.84 -8.84
C GLU A 68 24.88 11.76 -7.92
N GLY A 69 25.15 10.61 -7.27
CA GLY A 69 26.34 10.39 -6.45
C GLY A 69 26.18 10.74 -4.97
N ASN A 70 24.99 11.13 -4.50
CA ASN A 70 24.77 11.48 -3.10
C ASN A 70 24.90 10.26 -2.17
N VAL A 71 25.37 10.49 -0.95
CA VAL A 71 25.51 9.43 0.06
C VAL A 71 24.16 9.15 0.72
N SER A 72 23.84 7.89 1.05
CA SER A 72 22.56 7.51 1.68
C SER A 72 22.17 8.34 2.91
N ARG A 73 23.17 8.82 3.68
CA ARG A 73 22.95 9.68 4.86
C ARG A 73 22.43 11.08 4.47
N GLU A 74 22.92 11.64 3.38
CA GLU A 74 22.49 12.95 2.86
C GLU A 74 21.10 12.87 2.25
N ILE A 75 20.85 11.80 1.49
CA ILE A 75 19.52 11.50 0.91
C ILE A 75 18.48 11.40 2.03
N ALA A 76 18.80 10.68 3.11
CA ALA A 76 17.94 10.54 4.27
C ALA A 76 17.57 11.89 4.91
N LYS A 77 18.57 12.77 5.10
CA LYS A 77 18.35 14.12 5.63
C LYS A 77 17.48 14.96 4.70
N ARG A 78 17.79 14.96 3.39
CA ARG A 78 17.09 15.77 2.38
C ARG A 78 15.61 15.40 2.24
N LEU A 79 15.29 14.11 2.38
CA LEU A 79 13.93 13.59 2.24
C LEU A 79 13.22 13.38 3.58
N ALA A 80 13.85 13.72 4.70
CA ALA A 80 13.35 13.50 6.06
C ALA A 80 12.87 12.04 6.30
N ILE A 81 13.60 11.06 5.76
CA ILE A 81 13.34 9.63 5.94
C ILE A 81 14.48 8.94 6.66
N GLY A 82 14.22 7.76 7.24
CA GLY A 82 15.25 6.96 7.89
C GLY A 82 16.33 6.47 6.92
N LYS A 83 17.60 6.49 7.36
CA LYS A 83 18.74 5.92 6.60
C LYS A 83 18.49 4.46 6.23
N SER A 84 17.90 3.67 7.14
CA SER A 84 17.51 2.28 6.89
C SER A 84 16.57 2.16 5.70
N THR A 85 15.55 3.02 5.63
CA THR A 85 14.59 3.05 4.51
C THR A 85 15.26 3.38 3.19
N VAL A 86 16.23 4.30 3.16
CA VAL A 86 17.02 4.61 1.96
C VAL A 86 17.79 3.39 1.49
N ASN A 87 18.52 2.74 2.40
CA ASN A 87 19.29 1.54 2.09
C ASN A 87 18.41 0.38 1.62
N ASP A 88 17.24 0.18 2.23
CA ASP A 88 16.29 -0.86 1.82
C ASP A 88 15.79 -0.64 0.39
N ILE A 89 15.56 0.62 0.00
CA ILE A 89 15.16 0.96 -1.37
C ILE A 89 16.30 0.61 -2.32
N ILE A 90 17.51 1.14 -2.08
CA ILE A 90 18.70 0.92 -2.91
C ILE A 90 18.99 -0.57 -3.07
N ASN A 91 18.99 -1.32 -1.97
CA ASN A 91 19.28 -2.75 -1.97
C ASN A 91 18.23 -3.54 -2.77
N LYS A 92 16.93 -3.19 -2.66
CA LYS A 92 15.87 -3.81 -3.47
C LYS A 92 16.07 -3.61 -4.97
N ILE A 93 16.52 -2.43 -5.38
CA ILE A 93 16.77 -2.17 -6.80
C ILE A 93 18.00 -2.92 -7.27
N LYS A 94 19.06 -2.97 -6.46
CA LYS A 94 20.25 -3.76 -6.77
C LYS A 94 19.93 -5.26 -6.90
N SER A 95 19.04 -5.79 -6.05
CA SER A 95 18.67 -7.20 -6.08
C SER A 95 17.67 -7.56 -7.18
N THR A 96 16.66 -6.72 -7.42
CA THR A 96 15.51 -7.06 -8.27
C THR A 96 15.53 -6.32 -9.61
N GLY A 97 16.39 -5.31 -9.77
CA GLY A 97 16.47 -4.45 -10.96
C GLY A 97 15.26 -3.53 -11.17
N THR A 98 14.20 -3.66 -10.37
CA THR A 98 12.94 -2.93 -10.56
C THR A 98 12.41 -2.34 -9.27
N LEU A 99 11.73 -1.19 -9.41
CA LEU A 99 11.07 -0.48 -8.31
C LEU A 99 9.61 -0.92 -8.07
N LYS A 100 9.14 -1.93 -8.81
CA LYS A 100 7.73 -2.33 -8.81
C LYS A 100 7.30 -2.65 -7.39
N ASP A 101 6.09 -2.21 -7.04
CA ASP A 101 5.46 -2.74 -5.84
C ASP A 101 5.30 -4.25 -5.99
N LYS A 102 5.43 -4.96 -4.86
CA LYS A 102 5.23 -6.40 -4.85
C LYS A 102 3.80 -6.64 -5.33
N SER A 103 3.65 -7.14 -6.55
CA SER A 103 2.39 -7.72 -6.98
C SER A 103 2.16 -8.91 -6.07
N CYS A 104 1.13 -8.86 -5.23
CA CYS A 104 0.61 -10.11 -4.70
C CYS A 104 0.18 -10.90 -5.94
N PRO A 105 0.77 -12.07 -6.23
CA PRO A 105 0.21 -12.91 -7.27
C PRO A 105 -1.26 -13.12 -6.91
N GLU A 106 -2.14 -12.88 -7.88
CA GLU A 106 -3.55 -13.21 -7.68
C GLU A 106 -3.61 -14.66 -7.21
N ILE A 107 -4.25 -14.89 -6.06
CA ILE A 107 -4.45 -16.24 -5.56
C ILE A 107 -5.19 -16.97 -6.68
N PRO A 108 -4.65 -18.09 -7.21
CA PRO A 108 -5.28 -18.78 -8.31
C PRO A 108 -6.71 -19.12 -7.89
N ARG A 109 -7.67 -18.68 -8.71
CA ARG A 109 -9.08 -18.94 -8.45
C ARG A 109 -9.24 -20.46 -8.40
N LYS A 110 -9.94 -20.98 -7.38
CA LYS A 110 -10.31 -22.40 -7.35
C LYS A 110 -11.04 -22.71 -8.67
N THR A 111 -10.50 -23.62 -9.46
CA THR A 111 -11.10 -24.04 -10.72
C THR A 111 -12.33 -24.91 -10.43
N ASN A 112 -13.40 -24.73 -11.20
CA ASN A 112 -14.48 -25.73 -11.26
C ASN A 112 -14.05 -26.85 -12.23
N ASN A 113 -14.59 -28.07 -12.05
CA ASN A 113 -14.33 -29.25 -12.88
C ASN A 113 -14.42 -28.97 -14.39
N TYR A 114 -15.33 -28.09 -14.83
CA TYR A 114 -15.43 -27.67 -16.22
C TYR A 114 -14.18 -26.90 -16.71
N VAL A 115 -13.74 -25.90 -15.94
CA VAL A 115 -12.56 -25.08 -16.25
C VAL A 115 -11.30 -25.94 -16.25
N ASP A 116 -11.19 -26.87 -15.30
CA ASP A 116 -10.06 -27.81 -15.22
C ASP A 116 -9.97 -28.73 -16.45
N LYS A 117 -11.11 -29.27 -16.92
CA LYS A 117 -11.18 -30.06 -18.16
C LYS A 117 -10.78 -29.24 -19.39
N MET A 118 -11.20 -27.98 -19.47
CA MET A 118 -10.82 -27.07 -20.56
C MET A 118 -9.31 -26.80 -20.59
N ILE A 119 -8.71 -26.52 -19.42
CA ILE A 119 -7.26 -26.30 -19.30
C ILE A 119 -6.50 -27.54 -19.73
N LYS A 120 -6.91 -28.73 -19.28
CA LYS A 120 -6.31 -30.01 -19.66
C LYS A 120 -6.36 -30.25 -21.17
N ARG A 121 -7.52 -30.04 -21.80
CA ARG A 121 -7.67 -30.18 -23.26
C ARG A 121 -6.77 -29.21 -24.03
N LYS A 122 -6.70 -27.95 -23.58
CA LYS A 122 -5.85 -26.94 -24.21
C LYS A 122 -4.36 -27.30 -24.09
N ALA A 123 -3.93 -27.74 -22.92
CA ALA A 123 -2.55 -28.18 -22.71
C ALA A 123 -2.15 -29.36 -23.61
N ILE A 124 -3.06 -30.34 -23.80
CA ILE A 124 -2.84 -31.46 -24.73
C ILE A 124 -2.66 -30.95 -26.16
N ALA A 125 -3.56 -30.09 -26.63
CA ALA A 125 -3.49 -29.53 -27.98
C ALA A 125 -2.21 -28.70 -28.21
N ASP A 126 -1.75 -27.96 -27.21
CA ASP A 126 -0.50 -27.20 -27.28
C ASP A 126 0.74 -28.12 -27.36
N VAL A 127 0.72 -29.26 -26.66
CA VAL A 127 1.77 -30.29 -26.74
C VAL A 127 1.78 -30.95 -28.12
N GLU A 128 0.63 -31.33 -28.65
CA GLU A 128 0.50 -31.92 -29.99
C GLU A 128 1.00 -30.98 -31.07
N LYS A 129 0.59 -29.70 -31.05
CA LYS A 129 1.15 -28.68 -31.93
C LYS A 129 2.66 -28.61 -31.80
N LYS A 130 3.19 -28.50 -30.57
CA LYS A 130 4.64 -28.40 -30.36
C LYS A 130 5.41 -29.65 -30.82
N SER A 131 4.77 -30.82 -30.83
CA SER A 131 5.34 -32.06 -31.37
C SER A 131 5.41 -32.02 -32.90
N ILE A 132 4.30 -31.64 -33.55
CA ILE A 132 4.21 -31.48 -35.01
C ILE A 132 5.27 -30.49 -35.51
N TRP A 133 5.37 -29.33 -34.86
CA TRP A 133 6.37 -28.31 -35.20
C TRP A 133 7.81 -28.81 -35.03
N ARG A 134 8.10 -29.63 -34.02
CA ARG A 134 9.43 -30.24 -33.83
C ARG A 134 9.79 -31.23 -34.93
N ASN A 135 8.83 -32.03 -35.38
CA ASN A 135 9.04 -32.99 -36.47
C ASN A 135 9.24 -32.30 -37.82
N ILE A 136 8.55 -31.18 -38.09
CA ILE A 136 8.72 -30.40 -39.32
C ILE A 136 10.09 -29.71 -39.37
N VAL A 137 10.60 -29.19 -38.25
CA VAL A 137 11.88 -28.46 -38.18
C VAL A 137 13.11 -29.39 -38.15
N SER A 138 12.90 -30.69 -37.91
CA SER A 138 13.99 -31.69 -37.83
C SER A 138 14.15 -32.55 -39.10
N LEU A 139 13.37 -32.25 -40.15
CA LEU A 139 13.46 -32.82 -41.51
C LEU A 139 14.12 -31.80 -42.44
#